data_AF-A0A942EUB8-F1
#
_entry.id   AF-A0A942EUB8-F1
#
_cell.length_a   1.000
_cell.length_b   1.000
_cell.length_c   1.000
_cell.angle_alpha   90.00
_cell.angle_beta   90.00
_cell.angle_gamma   90.00
#
_symmetry.space_group_name_H-M   'P 1'
#
loop_
_entity.id
_entity.type
_entity.pdbx_description
1 polymer ?
#
loop_
_entity_poly.entity_id
_entity_poly.type
_entity_poly.pdbx_seq_one_letter_code
_entity_poly.pdbx_strand_id
1 'polypeptide(L)' 'MPTESIKDNLIAQIDKLPHDLQLRVLDFVKALTPKGVEGKSLLRFEGAIPADDLQLISKTIEEGCEKVDISEW' A
#
# COMPACT_ATOMS: atom_id res chain seq x y z
N MET A 1 -38.24 7.56 0.88
CA MET A 1 -37.81 6.26 0.32
C MET A 1 -36.74 5.70 1.25
N PRO A 2 -36.78 4.41 1.64
CA PRO A 2 -35.72 3.85 2.46
C PRO A 2 -34.46 3.84 1.59
N THR A 3 -33.43 4.55 2.04
CA THR A 3 -32.09 4.46 1.46
C THR A 3 -31.57 3.06 1.81
N GLU A 4 -31.75 2.10 0.89
CA GLU A 4 -31.11 0.80 1.01
C GLU A 4 -29.62 0.99 1.26
N SER A 5 -29.07 0.18 2.17
CA SER A 5 -27.64 0.17 2.40
C SER A 5 -26.93 -0.19 1.11
N ILE A 6 -25.80 0.47 0.82
CA ILE A 6 -24.93 0.14 -0.33
C ILE A 6 -24.61 -1.37 -0.34
N LYS A 7 -24.53 -1.99 0.84
CA LYS A 7 -24.34 -3.44 0.99
C LYS A 7 -25.47 -4.26 0.35
N ASP A 8 -26.71 -3.91 0.62
CA ASP A 8 -27.87 -4.69 0.17
C ASP A 8 -28.04 -4.56 -1.35
N ASN A 9 -27.81 -3.36 -1.88
CA ASN A 9 -27.82 -3.13 -3.32
C ASN A 9 -26.69 -3.90 -4.04
N LEU A 10 -25.50 -3.96 -3.44
CA LEU A 10 -24.37 -4.71 -3.98
C LEU A 10 -24.67 -6.21 -4.04
N ILE A 11 -25.25 -6.78 -2.97
CA ILE A 11 -25.63 -8.20 -2.93
C ILE A 11 -26.66 -8.50 -4.02
N ALA A 12 -27.72 -7.68 -4.14
CA ALA A 12 -28.76 -7.86 -5.15
C ALA A 12 -28.25 -7.75 -6.60
N GLN A 13 -27.15 -7.02 -6.83
CA GLN A 13 -26.50 -6.96 -8.14
C GLN A 13 -25.59 -8.18 -8.38
N ILE A 14 -24.84 -8.63 -7.38
CA ILE A 14 -23.97 -9.81 -7.49
C ILE A 14 -24.79 -11.09 -7.77
N ASP A 15 -25.94 -11.25 -7.13
CA ASP A 15 -26.82 -12.43 -7.31
C ASP A 15 -27.33 -12.60 -8.74
N LYS A 16 -27.34 -11.51 -9.54
CA LYS A 16 -27.77 -11.53 -10.94
C LYS A 16 -26.64 -11.87 -11.92
N LEU A 17 -25.39 -11.92 -11.45
CA LEU A 17 -24.24 -12.17 -12.30
C LEU A 17 -23.97 -13.67 -12.48
N PRO A 18 -23.51 -14.10 -13.67
CA PRO A 18 -22.88 -15.40 -13.86
C PRO A 18 -21.69 -15.62 -12.92
N HIS A 19 -21.39 -16.89 -12.60
CA HIS A 19 -20.42 -17.25 -11.56
C HIS A 19 -19.01 -16.69 -11.80
N ASP A 20 -18.54 -16.68 -13.05
CA ASP A 20 -17.24 -16.12 -13.43
C ASP A 20 -17.15 -14.61 -13.14
N LEU A 21 -18.24 -13.87 -13.37
CA LEU A 21 -18.32 -12.45 -13.06
C LEU A 21 -18.44 -12.20 -11.55
N GLN A 22 -19.11 -13.08 -10.80
CA GLN A 22 -19.12 -13.02 -9.34
C GLN A 22 -17.69 -13.18 -8.76
N LEU A 23 -16.91 -14.13 -9.29
CA LEU A 23 -15.51 -14.30 -8.91
C LEU A 23 -14.67 -13.06 -9.21
N ARG A 24 -14.89 -12.43 -10.37
CA ARG A 24 -14.20 -11.19 -10.74
C ARG A 24 -14.52 -10.02 -9.79
N VAL A 25 -15.77 -9.90 -9.35
CA VAL A 25 -16.18 -8.91 -8.35
C VAL A 25 -15.50 -9.19 -7.01
N LEU A 26 -15.47 -10.46 -6.57
CA LEU A 26 -14.79 -10.86 -5.35
C LEU A 26 -13.30 -10.51 -5.38
N ASP A 27 -12.62 -10.79 -6.48
CA ASP A 27 -11.20 -10.47 -6.65
C ASP A 27 -10.95 -8.96 -6.64
N PHE A 28 -11.83 -8.19 -7.26
CA PHE A 28 -11.77 -6.72 -7.21
C PHE A 28 -11.92 -6.19 -5.78
N VAL A 29 -12.92 -6.66 -5.03
CA VAL A 29 -13.13 -6.23 -3.64
C VAL A 29 -11.94 -6.60 -2.75
N LYS A 30 -11.37 -7.80 -2.93
CA LYS A 30 -10.12 -8.19 -2.23
C LYS A 30 -8.97 -7.23 -2.54
N ALA A 31 -8.85 -6.79 -3.79
CA ALA A 31 -7.80 -5.85 -4.19
C ALA A 31 -7.94 -4.45 -3.58
N LEU A 32 -9.16 -4.05 -3.20
CA LEU A 32 -9.42 -2.79 -2.50
C LEU A 32 -9.03 -2.82 -1.02
N THR A 33 -8.75 -4.00 -0.45
CA THR A 33 -8.29 -4.10 0.94
C THR A 33 -6.92 -3.43 1.05
N PRO A 34 -6.73 -2.46 1.97
CA PRO A 34 -5.44 -1.81 2.15
C PRO A 34 -4.33 -2.84 2.33
N LYS A 35 -3.28 -2.72 1.51
CA LYS A 35 -2.09 -3.55 1.61
C LYS A 35 -1.07 -2.85 2.49
N GLY A 36 -0.42 -3.61 3.37
CA GLY A 36 0.61 -3.11 4.26
C GLY A 36 0.27 -3.30 5.74
N VAL A 37 1.13 -2.79 6.62
CA VAL A 37 0.91 -2.79 8.06
C VAL A 37 0.36 -1.44 8.48
N GLU A 38 -0.48 -1.42 9.52
CA GLU A 38 -0.94 -0.16 10.09
C GLU A 38 0.25 0.67 10.58
N GLY A 39 0.23 1.99 10.31
CA GLY A 39 1.33 2.90 10.67
C GLY A 39 1.71 2.85 12.16
N LYS A 40 0.73 2.62 13.04
CA LYS A 40 0.96 2.41 14.48
C LYS A 40 1.94 1.25 14.78
N SER A 41 1.98 0.24 13.90
CA SER A 41 2.88 -0.91 14.02
C SER A 41 4.33 -0.56 13.67
N LEU A 42 4.56 0.56 12.97
CA LEU A 42 5.89 1.03 12.60
C LEU A 42 6.56 1.82 13.72
N LEU A 43 5.81 2.30 14.73
CA LEU A 43 6.36 3.04 15.87
C LEU A 43 7.42 2.27 16.65
N ARG A 44 7.39 0.93 16.60
CA ARG A 44 8.44 0.08 17.19
C ARG A 44 9.84 0.32 16.60
N PHE A 45 9.93 0.96 15.43
CA PHE A 45 11.18 1.30 14.77
C PHE A 45 11.63 2.75 15.04
N GLU A 46 10.86 3.54 15.79
CA GLU A 46 11.25 4.89 16.17
C GLU A 46 12.56 4.84 16.97
N GLY A 47 13.56 5.58 16.52
CA GLY A 47 14.89 5.60 17.15
C GLY A 47 15.65 4.27 17.07
N ALA A 48 15.22 3.32 16.22
CA ALA A 48 15.88 2.02 16.11
C ALA A 48 17.25 2.07 15.41
N ILE A 49 17.56 3.16 14.71
CA ILE A 49 18.86 3.37 14.06
C ILE A 49 19.72 4.23 15.00
N PRO A 50 20.87 3.72 15.46
CA PRO A 50 21.84 4.51 16.23
C PRO A 50 22.28 5.78 15.49
N ALA A 51 22.63 6.83 16.25
CA ALA A 51 23.04 8.11 15.68
C ALA A 51 24.28 7.99 14.77
N ASP A 52 25.24 7.16 15.15
CA ASP A 52 26.46 6.94 14.37
C ASP A 52 26.15 6.26 13.03
N ASP A 53 25.21 5.30 13.03
CA ASP A 53 24.74 4.64 11.81
C ASP A 53 23.98 5.62 10.91
N LEU A 54 23.18 6.54 11.48
CA LEU A 54 22.54 7.61 10.72
C LEU A 54 23.58 8.51 10.04
N GLN A 55 24.65 8.88 10.74
CA GLN A 55 25.73 9.69 10.15
C GLN A 55 26.44 8.94 9.02
N LEU A 56 26.71 7.65 9.20
CA LEU A 56 27.33 6.82 8.18
C LEU A 56 26.45 6.69 6.92
N ILE A 57 25.15 6.49 7.09
CA ILE A 57 24.18 6.42 5.99
C ILE A 57 24.16 7.76 5.23
N SER A 58 24.03 8.88 5.93
CA SER A 58 24.02 10.22 5.31
C SER A 58 25.28 10.47 4.49
N LYS A 59 26.46 10.22 5.06
CA LYS A 59 27.74 10.38 4.36
C LYS A 59 27.81 9.51 3.11
N THR A 60 27.35 8.27 3.19
CA THR A 60 27.36 7.33 2.05
C THR A 60 26.46 7.81 0.90
N ILE A 61 25.29 8.38 1.22
CA ILE A 61 24.38 8.96 0.22
C ILE A 61 25.04 10.15 -0.50
N GLU A 62 25.63 11.08 0.27
CA GLU A 62 26.32 12.25 -0.27
C GLU A 62 27.54 11.87 -1.14
N GLU A 63 28.31 10.88 -0.70
CA GLU A 63 29.53 10.47 -1.39
C GLU A 63 29.28 9.62 -2.63
N GLY A 64 28.19 8.83 -2.66
CA GLY A 64 27.97 7.77 -3.65
C GLY A 64 26.64 7.76 -4.39
N CYS A 65 25.55 8.35 -3.86
CA CYS A 65 24.24 8.36 -4.53
C CYS A 65 23.93 9.70 -5.21
N GLU A 66 24.40 10.83 -4.67
CA GLU A 66 24.14 12.16 -5.23
C GLU A 66 25.11 12.57 -6.34
N LYS A 67 26.18 11.79 -6.58
CA LYS A 67 27.08 11.96 -7.72
C LYS A 67 26.48 11.30 -8.95
N VAL A 68 25.58 12.02 -9.62
CA VAL A 68 25.12 11.63 -10.96
C VAL A 68 26.24 11.97 -11.95
N ASP A 69 26.88 10.96 -12.54
CA ASP A 69 27.73 11.18 -13.71
C ASP A 69 26.85 11.49 -14.92
N ILE A 70 26.80 12.76 -15.30
CA ILE A 70 26.01 13.27 -16.44
C ILE A 70 26.51 12.67 -17.76
N SER A 71 27.74 12.14 -17.80
CA SER A 71 28.36 11.56 -19.00
C SER A 71 28.14 10.05 -19.17
N GLU A 72 27.52 9.38 -18.20
CA GLU A 72 27.17 7.95 -18.28
C GLU A 72 25.76 7.67 -18.85
N TRP A 73 25.08 8.69 -19.42
CA TRP A 73 23.74 8.59 -20.03
C TRP A 73 23.75 8.80 -21.54
#